data_AF-A0A1W9VVJ3-F1
#
_entry.id   AF-A0A1W9VVJ3-F1
#
_cell.length_a   1.000
_cell.length_b   1.000
_cell.length_c   1.000
_cell.angle_alpha   90.00
_cell.angle_beta   90.00
_cell.angle_gamma   90.00
#
_symmetry.space_group_name_H-M   'P 1'
#
loop_
_entity.id
_entity.type
_entity.pdbx_description
1 polymer ?
#
loop_
_entity_poly.entity_id
_entity_poly.type
_entity_poly.pdbx_seq_one_letter_code
_entity_poly.pdbx_strand_id
1 'polypeptide(L)'
;MHKQFLVIFLIISFRLISQEISPLPQGFRDITIGLSLEDAKVAIESDGYFDYQGDPDVSMLLSENRSIIETKGNFYIDSGVFQFYNDSLFTITLILDTRSIDYYTIFTTLKNKYGIYKSLTPKKVIWESSDVRIILEKPLTIKYVGLAVYNQIIEADTTEKAVREQLKEDFINEL
;
A
#
# COMPACT_ATOMS: atom_id res chain seq x y z
N MET A 1 21.99 -24.24 68.01
CA MET A 1 22.20 -22.99 67.26
C MET A 1 22.15 -23.30 65.77
N HIS A 2 21.00 -23.04 65.15
CA HIS A 2 20.77 -23.14 63.71
C HIS A 2 21.49 -22.01 62.96
N LYS A 3 22.14 -22.32 61.84
CA LYS A 3 22.18 -21.42 60.70
C LYS A 3 21.84 -22.21 59.44
N GLN A 4 20.61 -22.01 58.99
CA GLN A 4 20.08 -22.45 57.71
C GLN A 4 20.83 -21.72 56.59
N PHE A 5 21.26 -22.45 55.57
CA PHE A 5 21.81 -21.87 54.33
C PHE A 5 20.63 -21.53 53.42
N LEU A 6 20.25 -20.25 53.38
CA LEU A 6 19.17 -19.72 52.54
C LEU A 6 19.70 -19.32 51.16
N VAL A 7 19.00 -19.82 50.15
CA VAL A 7 19.11 -19.64 48.70
C VAL A 7 19.17 -18.18 48.24
N ILE A 8 20.00 -17.85 47.23
CA ILE A 8 19.64 -16.86 46.20
C ILE A 8 20.06 -17.39 44.83
N PHE A 9 19.09 -17.95 44.11
CA PHE A 9 19.18 -18.26 42.69
C PHE A 9 18.87 -16.96 41.94
N LEU A 10 19.91 -16.31 41.40
CA LEU A 10 19.76 -15.08 40.62
C LEU A 10 19.23 -15.42 39.23
N ILE A 11 17.91 -15.65 39.10
CA ILE A 11 17.25 -15.70 37.80
C ILE A 11 17.21 -14.28 37.28
N ILE A 12 18.24 -13.91 36.51
CA ILE A 12 18.19 -12.75 35.61
C ILE A 12 17.09 -13.07 34.60
N SER A 13 15.89 -12.59 34.88
CA SER A 13 14.81 -12.53 33.91
C SER A 13 15.24 -11.56 32.82
N PHE A 14 15.95 -12.08 31.82
CA PHE A 14 16.17 -11.42 30.54
C PHE A 14 14.77 -11.23 29.93
N ARG A 15 14.16 -10.08 30.18
CA ARG A 15 12.95 -9.66 29.48
C ARG A 15 13.36 -9.51 28.02
N LEU A 16 13.13 -10.56 27.23
CA LEU A 16 13.04 -10.45 25.78
C LEU A 16 11.94 -9.42 25.53
N ILE A 17 12.32 -8.18 25.23
CA ILE A 17 11.42 -7.19 24.66
C ILE A 17 11.08 -7.73 23.28
N SER A 18 9.99 -8.50 23.19
CA SER A 18 9.43 -8.86 21.90
C SER A 18 8.83 -7.58 21.33
N GLN A 19 9.41 -7.07 20.25
CA GLN A 19 8.81 -5.97 19.51
C GLN A 19 7.48 -6.47 18.94
N GLU A 20 6.36 -5.93 19.41
CA GLU A 20 5.03 -6.28 18.87
C GLU A 20 4.93 -5.74 17.44
N ILE A 21 5.20 -6.63 16.48
CA ILE A 21 5.04 -6.34 15.07
C ILE A 21 3.55 -6.38 14.74
N SER A 22 3.02 -5.28 14.22
CA SER A 22 1.64 -5.21 13.75
C SER A 22 1.50 -5.83 12.36
N PRO A 23 0.35 -6.46 12.04
CA PRO A 23 0.05 -6.86 10.67
C PRO A 23 0.01 -5.63 9.74
N LEU A 24 0.30 -5.85 8.45
CA LEU A 24 0.19 -4.76 7.47
C LEU A 24 -1.26 -4.33 7.33
N PRO A 25 -1.56 -3.03 7.42
CA PRO A 25 -2.91 -2.53 7.19
C PRO A 25 -3.31 -2.73 5.72
N GLN A 26 -4.58 -3.03 5.51
CA GLN A 26 -5.17 -3.20 4.18
C GLN A 26 -5.55 -1.86 3.52
N GLY A 27 -4.96 -0.74 3.95
CA GLY A 27 -5.26 0.58 3.41
C GLY A 27 -4.82 1.72 4.32
N PHE A 28 -5.42 2.89 4.10
CA PHE A 28 -5.19 4.09 4.89
C PHE A 28 -6.48 4.47 5.61
N ARG A 29 -6.47 4.34 6.95
CA ARG A 29 -7.65 4.60 7.79
C ARG A 29 -8.83 3.75 7.32
N ASP A 30 -9.98 4.37 7.05
CA ASP A 30 -11.20 3.68 6.62
C ASP A 30 -11.25 3.45 5.10
N ILE A 31 -10.25 3.95 4.36
CA ILE A 31 -10.12 3.73 2.91
C ILE A 31 -9.26 2.47 2.70
N THR A 32 -9.94 1.34 2.49
CA THR A 32 -9.31 0.02 2.40
C THR A 32 -9.34 -0.57 1.00
N ILE A 33 -8.33 -1.35 0.67
CA ILE A 33 -8.30 -2.19 -0.53
C ILE A 33 -9.57 -3.06 -0.57
N GLY A 34 -10.18 -3.15 -1.76
CA GLY A 34 -11.38 -3.92 -2.00
C GLY A 34 -12.67 -3.10 -2.05
N LEU A 35 -12.67 -1.85 -1.54
CA LEU A 35 -13.84 -0.98 -1.59
C LEU A 35 -14.32 -0.75 -3.03
N SER A 36 -15.64 -0.66 -3.20
CA SER A 36 -16.24 -0.21 -4.45
C SER A 36 -15.88 1.25 -4.74
N LEU A 37 -16.05 1.71 -5.97
CA LEU A 37 -15.86 3.12 -6.30
C LEU A 37 -16.73 4.01 -5.41
N GLU A 38 -18.01 3.68 -5.27
CA GLU A 38 -18.96 4.47 -4.49
C GLU A 38 -18.67 4.44 -2.99
N ASP A 39 -18.32 3.28 -2.42
CA ASP A 39 -17.94 3.21 -1.01
C ASP A 39 -16.63 3.97 -0.74
N ALA A 40 -15.69 3.95 -1.70
CA ALA A 40 -14.47 4.72 -1.59
C ALA A 40 -14.73 6.23 -1.67
N LYS A 41 -15.65 6.72 -2.52
CA LYS A 41 -16.06 8.13 -2.54
C LYS A 41 -16.54 8.59 -1.16
N VAL A 42 -17.43 7.81 -0.54
CA VAL A 42 -17.95 8.11 0.81
C VAL A 42 -16.83 8.11 1.84
N ALA A 43 -15.94 7.10 1.81
CA ALA A 43 -14.83 7.02 2.75
C ALA A 43 -13.86 8.21 2.61
N ILE A 44 -13.50 8.58 1.37
CA ILE A 44 -12.60 9.70 1.09
C ILE A 44 -13.25 11.04 1.49
N GLU A 45 -14.52 11.27 1.15
CA GLU A 45 -15.26 12.48 1.54
C GLU A 45 -15.33 12.66 3.06
N SER A 46 -15.47 11.55 3.79
CA SER A 46 -15.54 11.55 5.26
C SER A 46 -14.18 11.74 5.95
N ASP A 47 -13.07 11.59 5.23
CA ASP A 47 -11.73 11.63 5.79
C ASP A 47 -11.09 13.02 5.66
N GLY A 48 -10.89 13.69 6.80
CA GLY A 48 -10.32 15.03 6.84
C GLY A 48 -8.89 15.19 6.29
N TYR A 49 -8.20 14.12 5.88
CA TYR A 49 -6.93 14.21 5.15
C TYR A 49 -7.08 14.47 3.65
N PHE A 50 -8.29 14.50 3.09
CA PHE A 50 -8.52 14.74 1.68
C PHE A 50 -9.48 15.91 1.47
N ASP A 51 -9.25 16.67 0.40
CA ASP A 51 -10.12 17.75 -0.09
C ASP A 51 -10.85 17.25 -1.36
N TYR A 52 -11.62 16.18 -1.19
CA TYR A 52 -12.31 15.49 -2.29
C TYR A 52 -13.54 16.27 -2.72
N GLN A 53 -13.65 16.56 -4.02
CA GLN A 53 -14.68 17.43 -4.59
C GLN A 53 -15.83 16.66 -5.26
N GLY A 54 -15.86 15.32 -5.13
CA GLY A 54 -16.87 14.47 -5.74
C GLY A 54 -16.49 14.00 -7.14
N ASP A 55 -17.47 13.89 -8.04
CA ASP A 55 -17.27 13.41 -9.41
C ASP A 55 -16.20 14.14 -10.24
N PRO A 56 -15.92 15.45 -10.05
CA PRO A 56 -14.81 16.13 -10.76
C PRO A 56 -13.44 15.51 -10.55
N ASP A 57 -13.21 14.87 -9.39
CA ASP A 57 -11.96 14.20 -9.04
C ASP A 57 -11.91 12.75 -9.58
N VAL A 58 -12.97 12.29 -10.26
CA VAL A 58 -13.09 10.93 -10.78
C VAL A 58 -12.87 10.92 -12.29
N SER A 59 -11.96 10.05 -12.74
CA SER A 59 -11.73 9.80 -14.16
C SER A 59 -11.95 8.32 -14.48
N MET A 60 -12.72 8.05 -15.52
CA MET A 60 -12.79 6.73 -16.15
C MET A 60 -11.64 6.60 -17.14
N LEU A 61 -10.81 5.58 -16.99
CA LEU A 61 -9.72 5.34 -17.94
C LEU A 61 -10.28 4.68 -19.20
N LEU A 62 -9.56 4.79 -20.32
CA LEU A 62 -10.00 4.30 -21.65
C LEU A 62 -10.30 2.79 -21.72
N SER A 63 -9.98 2.02 -20.68
CA SER A 63 -10.38 0.62 -20.55
C SER A 63 -11.60 0.55 -19.62
N GLU A 64 -12.67 -0.10 -20.06
CA GLU A 64 -13.98 -0.19 -19.38
C GLU A 64 -13.93 -0.71 -17.93
N ASN A 65 -12.79 -1.26 -17.52
CA ASN A 65 -12.58 -1.90 -16.23
C ASN A 65 -11.73 -1.07 -15.26
N ARG A 66 -11.35 0.17 -15.58
CA ARG A 66 -10.45 0.98 -14.74
C ARG A 66 -10.98 2.39 -14.49
N SER A 67 -10.97 2.76 -13.22
CA SER A 67 -11.28 4.13 -12.77
C SER A 67 -10.21 4.63 -11.82
N ILE A 68 -10.10 5.94 -11.68
CA ILE A 68 -9.18 6.61 -10.78
C ILE A 68 -9.88 7.77 -10.08
N ILE A 69 -9.60 7.93 -8.80
CA ILE A 69 -9.91 9.15 -8.06
C ILE A 69 -8.58 9.84 -7.74
N GLU A 70 -8.46 11.11 -8.13
CA GLU A 70 -7.32 11.97 -7.79
C GLU A 70 -7.82 13.17 -7.00
N THR A 71 -7.38 13.31 -5.75
CA THR A 71 -7.83 14.39 -4.86
C THR A 71 -6.64 15.07 -4.21
N LYS A 72 -6.78 16.36 -3.92
CA LYS A 72 -5.85 17.07 -3.04
C LYS A 72 -5.90 16.48 -1.63
N GLY A 73 -4.76 16.55 -0.95
CA GLY A 73 -4.65 16.20 0.45
C GLY A 73 -4.68 17.42 1.36
N ASN A 74 -4.83 17.16 2.65
CA ASN A 74 -4.74 18.12 3.73
C ASN A 74 -3.62 17.70 4.71
N PHE A 75 -3.17 18.68 5.52
CA PHE A 75 -2.15 18.50 6.55
C PHE A 75 -0.79 18.01 6.03
N TYR A 76 -0.57 16.70 6.05
CA TYR A 76 0.69 16.04 5.72
C TYR A 76 0.64 15.29 4.39
N ILE A 77 -0.52 15.32 3.71
CA ILE A 77 -0.74 14.71 2.40
C ILE A 77 -0.87 15.84 1.38
N ASP A 78 -0.06 15.81 0.32
CA ASP A 78 -0.20 16.72 -0.81
C ASP A 78 -1.35 16.26 -1.72
N SER A 79 -1.43 14.95 -1.99
CA SER A 79 -2.50 14.35 -2.80
C SER A 79 -2.68 12.85 -2.54
N GLY A 80 -3.90 12.38 -2.78
CA GLY A 80 -4.28 10.97 -2.79
C GLY A 80 -4.68 10.53 -4.18
N VAL A 81 -4.22 9.33 -4.58
CA VAL A 81 -4.60 8.69 -5.84
C VAL A 81 -5.10 7.28 -5.54
N PHE A 82 -6.33 7.00 -5.95
CA PHE A 82 -7.05 5.76 -5.67
C PHE A 82 -7.41 5.10 -7.00
N GLN A 83 -6.89 3.88 -7.23
CA GLN A 83 -7.08 3.19 -8.51
C GLN A 83 -7.97 1.97 -8.34
N PHE A 84 -8.91 1.84 -9.26
CA PHE A 84 -9.95 0.82 -9.25
C PHE A 84 -9.80 -0.09 -10.46
N TYR A 85 -10.07 -1.37 -10.27
CA TYR A 85 -10.19 -2.35 -11.32
C TYR A 85 -11.45 -3.19 -11.09
N ASN A 86 -12.34 -3.28 -12.08
CA ASN A 86 -13.66 -3.92 -11.96
C ASN A 86 -14.42 -3.47 -10.70
N ASP A 87 -14.51 -2.15 -10.48
CA ASP A 87 -15.16 -1.56 -9.31
C ASP A 87 -14.57 -2.01 -7.96
N SER A 88 -13.26 -2.28 -7.92
CA SER A 88 -12.57 -2.63 -6.68
C SER A 88 -11.27 -1.85 -6.52
N LEU A 89 -11.14 -1.13 -5.41
CA LEU A 89 -9.96 -0.35 -5.05
C LEU A 89 -8.76 -1.30 -4.84
N PHE A 90 -7.76 -1.21 -5.72
CA PHE A 90 -6.58 -2.09 -5.65
C PHE A 90 -5.29 -1.35 -5.36
N THR A 91 -5.25 -0.02 -5.55
CA THR A 91 -4.10 0.80 -5.17
C THR A 91 -4.54 2.07 -4.47
N ILE A 92 -3.90 2.38 -3.35
CA ILE A 92 -3.95 3.69 -2.69
C ILE A 92 -2.55 4.28 -2.73
N THR A 93 -2.37 5.45 -3.33
CA THR A 93 -1.10 6.17 -3.36
C THR A 93 -1.25 7.50 -2.62
N LEU A 94 -0.45 7.70 -1.59
CA LEU A 94 -0.38 8.92 -0.81
C LEU A 94 0.95 9.63 -1.11
N ILE A 95 0.87 10.82 -1.67
CA ILE A 95 2.02 11.71 -1.83
C ILE A 95 2.04 12.62 -0.61
N LEU A 96 3.10 12.53 0.20
CA LEU A 96 3.19 13.27 1.46
C LEU A 96 3.97 14.58 1.27
N ASP A 97 3.63 15.60 2.07
CA ASP A 97 4.29 16.90 2.05
C ASP A 97 5.73 16.79 2.59
N THR A 98 6.69 16.73 1.67
CA THR A 98 8.14 16.63 1.95
C THR A 98 8.72 17.82 2.72
N ARG A 99 8.00 18.94 2.83
CA ARG A 99 8.42 20.10 3.64
C ARG A 99 8.10 19.89 5.11
N SER A 100 7.11 19.04 5.41
CA SER A 100 6.61 18.77 6.76
C SER A 100 7.17 17.48 7.35
N ILE A 101 7.41 16.47 6.51
CA ILE A 101 7.87 15.14 6.92
C ILE A 101 9.01 14.71 6.00
N ASP A 102 10.04 14.08 6.55
CA ASP A 102 11.12 13.48 5.78
C ASP A 102 10.96 11.95 5.61
N TYR A 103 11.62 11.43 4.58
CA TYR A 103 11.60 10.00 4.25
C TYR A 103 12.11 9.09 5.37
N TYR A 104 13.15 9.49 6.09
CA TYR A 104 13.74 8.67 7.13
C TYR A 104 12.78 8.50 8.32
N THR A 105 12.05 9.56 8.68
CA THR A 105 11.00 9.50 9.69
C THR A 105 9.90 8.49 9.33
N ILE A 106 9.39 8.51 8.09
CA ILE A 106 8.39 7.52 7.65
C ILE A 106 9.00 6.12 7.60
N PHE A 107 10.19 5.96 7.02
CA PHE A 107 10.87 4.67 6.93
C PHE A 107 11.06 4.01 8.29
N THR A 108 11.59 4.76 9.27
CA THR A 108 11.81 4.25 10.63
C THR A 108 10.51 3.93 11.33
N THR A 109 9.47 4.76 11.16
CA THR A 109 8.13 4.51 11.68
C THR A 109 7.54 3.20 11.14
N LEU A 110 7.57 3.00 9.81
CA LEU A 110 7.07 1.77 9.18
C LEU A 110 7.89 0.55 9.59
N LYS A 111 9.23 0.65 9.63
CA LYS A 111 10.11 -0.43 10.08
C LYS A 111 9.84 -0.83 11.53
N ASN A 112 9.64 0.15 12.41
CA ASN A 112 9.37 -0.12 13.82
C ASN A 112 7.99 -0.74 14.03
N LYS A 113 7.01 -0.38 13.21
CA LYS A 113 5.63 -0.85 13.31
C LYS A 113 5.41 -2.23 12.67
N TYR A 114 6.01 -2.46 11.50
CA TYR A 114 5.76 -3.63 10.66
C TYR A 114 6.97 -4.58 10.55
N GLY A 115 8.08 -4.26 11.22
CA GLY A 115 9.28 -5.08 11.22
C GLY A 115 10.13 -4.93 9.96
N ILE A 116 10.90 -5.98 9.67
CA ILE A 116 11.86 -6.02 8.56
C ILE A 116 11.10 -6.02 7.22
N TYR A 117 11.53 -5.16 6.31
CA TYR A 117 11.01 -5.06 4.96
C TYR A 117 11.35 -6.31 4.12
N LYS A 118 10.52 -6.60 3.12
CA LYS A 118 10.74 -7.65 2.12
C LYS A 118 11.86 -7.28 1.13
N SER A 119 11.95 -6.00 0.75
CA SER A 119 12.96 -5.51 -0.20
C SER A 119 13.32 -4.06 0.07
N LEU A 120 14.58 -3.71 -0.19
CA LEU A 120 15.11 -2.35 -0.09
C LEU A 120 15.98 -2.06 -1.32
N THR A 121 15.72 -0.92 -1.95
CA THR A 121 16.51 -0.38 -3.06
C THR A 121 16.78 1.11 -2.80
N PRO A 122 17.69 1.76 -3.55
CA PRO A 122 17.92 3.21 -3.41
C PRO A 122 16.67 4.08 -3.61
N LYS A 123 15.67 3.57 -4.35
CA LYS A 123 14.44 4.29 -4.71
C LYS A 123 13.24 3.97 -3.81
N LYS A 124 13.19 2.78 -3.22
CA LYS A 124 12.02 2.31 -2.45
C LYS A 124 12.29 1.21 -1.45
N VAL A 125 11.42 1.09 -0.46
CA VAL A 125 11.32 -0.02 0.52
C VAL A 125 9.96 -0.69 0.39
N ILE A 126 9.90 -2.01 0.53
CA ILE A 126 8.68 -2.80 0.37
C ILE A 126 8.44 -3.66 1.61
N TRP A 127 7.26 -3.57 2.20
CA TRP A 127 6.70 -4.55 3.12
C TRP A 127 5.57 -5.31 2.40
N GLU A 128 5.43 -6.60 2.68
CA GLU A 128 4.49 -7.45 1.95
C GLU A 128 3.94 -8.55 2.86
N SER A 129 2.62 -8.77 2.80
CA SER A 129 1.92 -9.93 3.35
C SER A 129 1.36 -10.80 2.21
N SER A 130 0.48 -11.75 2.50
CA SER A 130 -0.25 -12.50 1.46
C SER A 130 -1.20 -11.63 0.65
N ASP A 131 -1.72 -10.55 1.25
CA ASP A 131 -2.87 -9.81 0.71
C ASP A 131 -2.49 -8.41 0.24
N VAL A 132 -1.56 -7.75 0.92
CA VAL A 132 -1.21 -6.36 0.68
C VAL A 132 0.30 -6.15 0.61
N ARG A 133 0.70 -5.23 -0.26
CA ARG A 133 2.06 -4.70 -0.34
C ARG A 133 2.04 -3.22 0.03
N ILE A 134 2.89 -2.82 0.98
CA ILE A 134 3.16 -1.42 1.30
C ILE A 134 4.50 -1.03 0.69
N ILE A 135 4.51 0.02 -0.11
CA ILE A 135 5.71 0.54 -0.76
C ILE A 135 5.95 1.97 -0.28
N LEU A 136 7.14 2.22 0.27
CA LEU A 136 7.64 3.57 0.53
C LEU A 136 8.62 3.94 -0.58
N GLU A 137 8.29 4.94 -1.40
CA GLU A 137 9.12 5.41 -2.53
C GLU A 137 9.65 6.82 -2.27
N LYS A 138 10.85 7.11 -2.79
CA LYS A 138 11.39 8.47 -2.81
C LYS A 138 10.68 9.32 -3.88
N PRO A 139 10.45 10.63 -3.65
CA PRO A 139 10.90 11.40 -2.49
C PRO A 139 10.13 11.13 -1.20
N LEU A 140 8.79 11.03 -1.24
CA LEU A 140 7.98 10.62 -0.08
C LEU A 140 6.57 10.17 -0.49
N THR A 141 6.48 8.96 -1.01
CA THR A 141 5.21 8.37 -1.46
C THR A 141 4.98 7.04 -0.76
N ILE A 142 3.78 6.85 -0.20
CA ILE A 142 3.35 5.57 0.35
C ILE A 142 2.31 4.96 -0.59
N LYS A 143 2.48 3.69 -0.95
CA LYS A 143 1.50 2.93 -1.72
C LYS A 143 1.02 1.73 -0.96
N TYR A 144 -0.29 1.48 -1.00
CA TYR A 144 -0.92 0.22 -0.60
C TYR A 144 -1.40 -0.46 -1.87
N VAL A 145 -1.01 -1.71 -2.08
CA VAL A 145 -1.35 -2.47 -3.28
C VAL A 145 -1.98 -3.80 -2.87
N GLY A 146 -3.22 -4.03 -3.28
CA GLY A 146 -3.91 -5.31 -3.14
C GLY A 146 -3.34 -6.34 -4.10
N LEU A 147 -2.73 -7.40 -3.56
CA LEU A 147 -2.00 -8.38 -4.37
C LEU A 147 -2.90 -9.22 -5.26
N ALA A 148 -4.13 -9.55 -4.82
CA ALA A 148 -5.08 -10.34 -5.59
C ALA A 148 -5.44 -9.66 -6.93
N VAL A 149 -5.94 -8.42 -6.86
CA VAL A 149 -6.33 -7.65 -8.05
C VAL A 149 -5.10 -7.24 -8.88
N TYR A 150 -3.99 -6.89 -8.22
CA TYR A 150 -2.74 -6.59 -8.93
C TYR A 150 -2.28 -7.76 -9.81
N ASN A 151 -2.31 -9.00 -9.29
CA ASN A 151 -1.92 -10.18 -10.06
C ASN A 151 -2.89 -10.46 -11.22
N GLN A 152 -4.20 -10.29 -11.00
CA GLN A 152 -5.21 -10.39 -12.08
C GLN A 152 -4.91 -9.42 -13.23
N ILE A 153 -4.56 -8.18 -12.91
CA ILE A 153 -4.19 -7.16 -13.92
C ILE A 153 -2.95 -7.60 -14.72
N ILE A 154 -1.91 -8.09 -14.03
CA ILE A 154 -0.68 -8.55 -14.69
C ILE A 154 -0.95 -9.74 -15.61
N GLU A 155 -1.79 -10.68 -15.18
CA GLU A 155 -2.19 -11.82 -16.00
C GLU A 155 -2.98 -11.38 -17.24
N ALA A 156 -3.99 -10.53 -17.08
CA ALA A 156 -4.78 -10.00 -18.18
C ALA A 156 -3.93 -9.24 -19.21
N ASP A 157 -3.05 -8.34 -18.75
CA ASP A 157 -2.14 -7.57 -19.61
C ASP A 157 -1.17 -8.49 -20.37
N THR A 158 -0.75 -9.60 -19.75
CA THR A 158 0.15 -10.59 -20.38
C THR A 158 -0.57 -11.38 -21.47
N THR A 159 -1.81 -11.81 -21.20
CA THR A 159 -2.65 -12.52 -22.18
C THR A 159 -2.96 -11.61 -23.38
N GLU A 160 -3.33 -10.35 -23.16
CA GLU A 160 -3.61 -9.41 -24.24
C GLU A 160 -2.40 -9.20 -25.16
N LYS A 161 -1.20 -9.05 -24.57
CA LYS A 161 0.04 -8.92 -25.35
C LYS A 161 0.31 -10.15 -26.22
N ALA A 162 0.18 -11.35 -25.67
CA ALA A 162 0.38 -12.59 -26.42
C ALA A 162 -0.60 -12.70 -27.60
N VAL A 163 -1.88 -12.35 -27.40
CA VAL A 163 -2.88 -12.32 -28.48
C VAL A 163 -2.52 -11.30 -29.56
N ARG A 164 -2.10 -10.09 -29.17
CA ARG A 164 -1.71 -9.03 -30.12
C ARG A 164 -0.46 -9.42 -30.93
N GLU A 165 0.49 -10.11 -30.31
CA GLU A 165 1.68 -10.64 -30.99
C GLU A 165 1.29 -11.71 -32.01
N GLN A 166 0.42 -12.66 -31.64
CA GLN A 166 -0.08 -13.68 -32.58
C GLN A 166 -0.82 -13.05 -33.77
N LEU A 167 -1.73 -12.11 -33.53
CA LEU A 167 -2.47 -11.42 -34.60
C LEU A 167 -1.54 -10.67 -35.55
N LYS A 168 -0.44 -10.11 -35.03
CA LYS A 168 0.58 -9.45 -35.84
C LYS A 168 1.32 -10.47 -36.71
N GLU A 169 1.69 -11.63 -36.16
CA GLU A 169 2.33 -12.70 -36.93
C GLU A 169 1.41 -13.24 -38.03
N ASP A 170 0.14 -13.48 -37.71
CA ASP A 170 -0.86 -13.96 -38.66
C ASP A 170 -1.03 -12.97 -39.82
N PHE A 171 -1.16 -11.67 -39.53
CA PHE A 171 -1.24 -10.63 -40.54
C PHE A 171 0.00 -10.57 -41.44
N ILE A 172 1.20 -10.72 -40.88
CA ILE A 172 2.45 -10.75 -41.67
C ILE A 172 2.50 -11.97 -42.59
N ASN A 173 2.00 -13.12 -42.14
CA ASN A 173 1.96 -14.35 -42.94
C ASN A 173 0.92 -14.31 -44.07
N GLU A 174 -0.05 -13.39 -44.01
CA GLU A 174 -1.06 -13.15 -45.05
C GLU A 174 -0.59 -12.18 -46.15
N LEU A 175 0.59 -11.55 -46.00
CA LEU A 175 1.22 -10.66 -47.00
C LEU A 175 2.16 -11.42 -47.94
#